data_AF-A0A9P1G9E3-F1
#
_entry.id   AF-A0A9P1G9E3-F1
#
_cell.length_a   1.000
_cell.length_b   1.000
_cell.length_c   1.000
_cell.angle_alpha   90.00
_cell.angle_beta   90.00
_cell.angle_gamma   90.00
#
_symmetry.space_group_name_H-M   'P 1'
#
loop_
_entity.id
_entity.type
_entity.pdbx_description
1 polymer ?
#
loop_
_entity_poly.entity_id
_entity_poly.type
_entity_poly.pdbx_seq_one_letter_code
_entity_poly.pdbx_strand_id
1 'polypeptide(L)'
;MASARIVWSKVAPASHPLRPHGGSTPPQRIRSVSPTYAMMEATRCQGRVTISGDVYQIDGKEVVLMGGNYVVKAQPYYPPLEVVRSNAQSMFQGAQNMAYVPPPASNGAARPVVPCVRLGAMMEAALKEKGTTVDESFKTTLEGVVKTFQEEGVYVFLDMHQDACATTNGGEGYPWWATADFQQRAGCKLEQCC
;
A
#
# COMPACT_ATOMS: atom_id res chain seq x y z
N MET A 1 -3.29 -21.45 -14.05
CA MET A 1 -3.61 -20.70 -12.82
C MET A 1 -2.32 -20.21 -12.21
N ALA A 2 -1.96 -18.94 -12.43
CA ALA A 2 -0.75 -18.36 -11.86
C ALA A 2 -1.08 -17.79 -10.48
N SER A 3 -0.42 -18.32 -9.45
CA SER A 3 -0.53 -17.83 -8.06
C SER A 3 0.37 -16.58 -7.93
N ALA A 4 -0.24 -15.42 -7.70
CA ALA A 4 0.49 -14.22 -7.31
C ALA A 4 0.95 -14.37 -5.85
N ARG A 5 2.24 -14.73 -5.67
CA ARG A 5 2.90 -14.65 -4.36
C ARG A 5 3.42 -13.22 -4.17
N ILE A 6 2.82 -12.48 -3.25
CA ILE A 6 3.39 -11.23 -2.76
C ILE A 6 4.50 -11.60 -1.76
N VAL A 7 5.75 -11.37 -2.15
CA VAL A 7 6.92 -11.60 -1.30
C VAL A 7 7.17 -10.36 -0.46
N TRP A 8 6.86 -10.44 0.84
CA TRP A 8 7.45 -9.54 1.82
C TRP A 8 8.89 -9.99 2.06
N SER A 9 9.88 -9.20 1.63
CA SER A 9 11.28 -9.47 1.91
C SER A 9 11.49 -9.40 3.42
N LYS A 10 11.85 -10.52 4.05
CA LYS A 10 12.41 -10.53 5.41
C LYS A 10 13.70 -9.70 5.39
N VAL A 11 13.70 -8.57 6.09
CA VAL A 11 14.94 -7.87 6.40
C VAL A 11 15.71 -8.76 7.39
N ALA A 12 16.85 -9.29 6.95
CA ALA A 12 17.76 -10.04 7.82
C ALA A 12 18.40 -9.08 8.83
N PRO A 13 18.57 -9.47 10.11
CA PRO A 13 19.32 -8.65 11.05
C PRO A 13 20.81 -8.66 10.68
N ALA A 14 21.40 -7.48 10.71
CA ALA A 14 22.82 -7.24 10.45
C ALA A 14 23.71 -8.05 11.41
N SER A 15 24.66 -8.81 10.86
CA SER A 15 25.69 -9.52 11.61
C SER A 15 26.98 -8.68 11.68
N HIS A 16 27.40 -8.28 12.89
CA HIS A 16 28.73 -7.72 13.19
C HIS A 16 29.08 -7.99 14.67
N PRO A 17 30.35 -7.90 15.10
CA PRO A 17 31.50 -8.71 14.74
C PRO A 17 32.06 -9.46 15.98
N LEU A 18 33.24 -10.08 15.82
CA LEU A 18 33.96 -10.97 16.73
C LEU A 18 34.16 -10.45 18.18
N ARG A 19 34.21 -11.40 19.13
CA ARG A 19 34.39 -11.24 20.60
C ARG A 19 35.69 -10.53 21.02
N PRO A 20 35.70 -9.85 22.19
CA PRO A 20 36.91 -9.46 22.91
C PRO A 20 37.30 -10.46 24.03
N HIS A 21 38.59 -10.45 24.39
CA HIS A 21 39.17 -11.12 25.55
C HIS A 21 39.11 -10.23 26.82
N GLY A 22 38.76 -10.85 27.96
CA GLY A 22 39.37 -10.62 29.28
C GLY A 22 38.97 -9.39 30.09
N GLY A 23 38.37 -9.60 31.27
CA GLY A 23 38.27 -8.59 32.33
C GLY A 23 37.07 -8.82 33.27
N SER A 24 37.35 -9.37 34.45
CA SER A 24 36.37 -9.73 35.49
C SER A 24 35.93 -8.53 36.34
N THR A 25 34.63 -8.23 36.34
CA THR A 25 33.96 -7.37 37.34
C THR A 25 32.60 -7.99 37.66
N PRO A 26 32.18 -8.11 38.94
CA PRO A 26 30.92 -8.78 39.26
C PRO A 26 29.73 -7.91 38.83
N PRO A 27 28.67 -8.49 38.22
CA PRO A 27 27.56 -7.70 37.72
C PRO A 27 26.72 -7.16 38.87
N GLN A 28 26.58 -5.84 38.94
CA GLN A 28 25.52 -5.22 39.71
C GLN A 28 24.18 -5.75 39.20
N ARG A 29 23.30 -6.12 40.13
CA ARG A 29 21.94 -6.60 39.88
C ARG A 29 21.16 -5.50 39.16
N ILE A 30 21.16 -5.53 37.83
CA ILE A 30 20.31 -4.68 37.01
C ILE A 30 18.88 -4.99 37.43
N ARG A 31 18.24 -4.03 38.10
CA ARG A 31 16.79 -4.06 38.31
C ARG A 31 16.18 -4.16 36.92
N SER A 32 15.55 -5.29 36.63
CA SER A 32 14.71 -5.44 35.46
C SER A 32 13.62 -4.39 35.54
N VAL A 33 13.82 -3.28 34.83
CA VAL A 33 12.74 -2.34 34.56
C VAL A 33 11.86 -3.08 33.58
N SER A 34 10.75 -3.63 34.07
CA SER A 34 9.72 -4.21 33.20
C SER A 34 9.40 -3.19 32.12
N PRO A 35 9.46 -3.53 30.82
CA PRO A 35 8.94 -2.66 29.79
C PRO A 35 7.42 -2.80 29.83
N THR A 36 6.79 -2.18 30.83
CA THR A 36 5.43 -1.64 30.69
C THR A 36 5.53 -0.39 29.82
N TYR A 37 6.06 -0.53 28.61
CA TYR A 37 5.58 0.31 27.53
C TYR A 37 4.21 -0.27 27.22
N ALA A 38 3.19 0.47 27.64
CA ALA A 38 1.82 0.21 27.27
C ALA A 38 1.80 -0.34 25.85
N MET A 39 1.29 -1.56 25.70
CA MET A 39 0.75 -1.97 24.41
C MET A 39 -0.29 -0.89 24.12
N MET A 40 0.11 0.13 23.36
CA MET A 40 -0.83 1.08 22.79
C MET A 40 -1.78 0.17 22.04
N GLU A 41 -3.01 0.04 22.56
CA GLU A 41 -4.09 -0.50 21.76
C GLU A 41 -4.00 0.28 20.46
N ALA A 42 -3.58 -0.40 19.39
CA ALA A 42 -3.76 0.10 18.06
C ALA A 42 -5.27 0.03 17.83
N THR A 43 -5.98 0.99 18.42
CA THR A 43 -7.37 1.25 18.13
C THR A 43 -7.42 1.46 16.62
N ARG A 44 -8.34 0.78 15.95
CA ARG A 44 -8.62 1.04 14.54
C ARG A 44 -8.93 2.53 14.41
N CYS A 45 -7.97 3.31 13.92
CA CYS A 45 -8.20 4.72 13.66
C CYS A 45 -9.26 4.80 12.57
N GLN A 46 -10.40 5.37 12.91
CA GLN A 46 -11.48 5.67 11.98
C GLN A 46 -11.60 7.18 11.86
N GLY A 47 -12.15 7.66 10.74
CA GLY A 47 -12.29 9.09 10.47
C GLY A 47 -11.66 9.50 9.16
N ARG A 48 -11.86 10.75 8.77
CA ARG A 48 -11.26 11.31 7.55
C ARG A 48 -9.82 11.69 7.83
N VAL A 49 -8.90 11.25 6.97
CA VAL A 49 -7.54 11.79 6.96
C VAL A 49 -7.58 13.22 6.43
N THR A 50 -6.99 14.14 7.17
CA THR A 50 -6.69 15.51 6.74
C THR A 50 -5.18 15.70 6.66
N ILE A 51 -4.77 16.76 5.97
CA ILE A 51 -3.37 17.16 5.85
C ILE A 51 -3.27 18.57 6.46
N SER A 52 -2.32 18.77 7.37
CA SER A 52 -2.00 20.08 7.95
C SER A 52 -0.50 20.30 7.81
N GLY A 53 -0.09 21.19 6.89
CA GLY A 53 1.31 21.25 6.46
C GLY A 53 1.75 19.91 5.85
N ASP A 54 2.77 19.30 6.43
CA ASP A 54 3.35 18.03 5.94
C ASP A 54 2.92 16.80 6.77
N VAL A 55 1.95 16.94 7.69
CA VAL A 55 1.49 15.85 8.55
C VAL A 55 0.07 15.40 8.21
N TYR A 56 -0.13 14.09 8.24
CA TYR A 56 -1.46 13.49 8.21
C TYR A 56 -2.10 13.56 9.59
N GLN A 57 -3.40 13.82 9.62
CA GLN A 57 -4.19 13.83 10.84
C GLN A 57 -5.47 13.01 10.70
N ILE A 58 -5.87 12.37 11.79
CA ILE A 58 -7.20 11.76 11.95
C ILE A 58 -7.78 12.32 13.24
N ASP A 59 -8.94 12.97 13.15
CA ASP A 59 -9.61 13.64 14.28
C ASP A 59 -8.67 14.59 15.06
N GLY A 60 -7.84 15.33 14.33
CA GLY A 60 -6.88 16.30 14.87
C GLY A 60 -5.62 15.69 15.51
N LYS A 61 -5.49 14.36 15.52
CA LYS A 61 -4.27 13.67 15.98
C LYS A 61 -3.35 13.39 14.81
N GLU A 62 -2.08 13.76 14.92
CA GLU A 62 -1.08 13.41 13.92
C GLU A 62 -0.93 11.88 13.83
N VAL A 63 -0.82 11.34 12.62
CA VAL A 63 -0.65 9.91 12.35
C VAL A 63 0.43 9.69 11.29
N VAL A 64 0.99 8.48 11.23
CA VAL A 64 1.78 8.02 10.07
C VAL A 64 0.96 7.02 9.28
N LEU A 65 0.68 7.32 8.02
CA LEU A 65 0.11 6.35 7.10
C LEU A 65 1.24 5.49 6.55
N MET A 66 1.18 4.18 6.77
CA MET A 66 2.21 3.24 6.32
C MET A 66 1.59 2.06 5.61
N GLY A 67 2.12 1.72 4.44
CA GLY A 67 1.44 0.81 3.54
C GLY A 67 2.27 0.36 2.35
N GLY A 68 1.59 -0.33 1.44
CA GLY A 68 2.16 -0.80 0.18
C GLY A 68 1.22 -0.59 -1.00
N ASN A 69 1.69 -0.97 -2.18
CA ASN A 69 0.88 -1.00 -3.39
C ASN A 69 0.05 -2.28 -3.44
N TYR A 70 -1.20 -2.16 -3.89
CA TYR A 70 -2.10 -3.28 -4.15
C TYR A 70 -2.69 -3.08 -5.54
N VAL A 71 -1.98 -3.59 -6.54
CA VAL A 71 -2.27 -3.34 -7.96
C VAL A 71 -2.31 -4.68 -8.67
N VAL A 72 -3.46 -5.02 -9.26
CA VAL A 72 -3.58 -6.15 -10.18
C VAL A 72 -3.69 -5.59 -11.59
N LYS A 73 -2.70 -5.90 -12.41
CA LYS A 73 -2.46 -5.27 -13.72
C LYS A 73 -3.18 -5.94 -14.88
N ALA A 74 -3.91 -7.03 -14.61
CA ALA A 74 -4.60 -7.81 -15.61
C ALA A 74 -5.96 -8.27 -15.08
N GLN A 75 -6.86 -8.64 -15.99
CA GLN A 75 -8.18 -9.15 -15.62
C GLN A 75 -8.10 -10.54 -14.95
N PRO A 76 -8.91 -10.80 -13.90
CA PRO A 76 -9.78 -9.85 -13.20
C PRO A 76 -8.98 -8.84 -12.34
N TYR A 77 -9.33 -7.55 -12.45
CA TYR A 77 -8.56 -6.43 -11.86
C TYR A 77 -8.61 -6.33 -10.33
N TYR A 78 -9.44 -7.14 -9.67
CA TYR A 78 -9.46 -7.26 -8.22
C TYR A 78 -9.53 -8.72 -7.83
N PRO A 79 -8.81 -9.14 -6.78
CA PRO A 79 -8.98 -10.47 -6.20
C PRO A 79 -10.37 -10.62 -5.56
N PRO A 80 -10.81 -11.86 -5.30
CA PRO A 80 -12.00 -12.11 -4.47
C PRO A 80 -11.93 -11.38 -3.12
N LEU A 81 -13.08 -10.94 -2.60
CA LEU A 81 -13.15 -10.09 -1.40
C LEU A 81 -12.58 -10.79 -0.15
N GLU A 82 -12.66 -12.12 -0.05
CA GLU A 82 -12.05 -12.89 1.02
C GLU A 82 -10.52 -12.80 1.02
N VAL A 83 -9.90 -12.71 -0.16
CA VAL A 83 -8.46 -12.50 -0.31
C VAL A 83 -8.09 -11.08 0.10
N VAL A 84 -8.89 -10.09 -0.34
CA VAL A 84 -8.73 -8.69 0.06
C VAL A 84 -8.81 -8.56 1.58
N ARG A 85 -9.80 -9.19 2.22
CA ARG A 85 -9.97 -9.19 3.68
C ARG A 85 -8.77 -9.78 4.40
N SER A 86 -8.32 -10.97 3.97
CA SER A 86 -7.15 -11.62 4.56
C SER A 86 -5.88 -10.75 4.44
N ASN A 87 -5.68 -10.12 3.29
CA ASN A 87 -4.56 -9.20 3.08
C ASN A 87 -4.66 -7.95 3.97
N ALA A 88 -5.86 -7.36 4.10
CA ALA A 88 -6.09 -6.20 4.96
C ALA A 88 -5.83 -6.52 6.44
N GLN A 89 -6.27 -7.71 6.91
CA GLN A 89 -5.97 -8.20 8.26
C GLN A 89 -4.46 -8.37 8.48
N SER A 90 -3.75 -8.93 7.49
CA SER A 90 -2.30 -9.05 7.56
C SER A 90 -1.59 -7.69 7.60
N MET A 91 -2.08 -6.69 6.86
CA MET A 91 -1.54 -5.33 6.90
C MET A 91 -1.74 -4.69 8.26
N PHE A 92 -2.94 -4.83 8.84
CA PHE A 92 -3.26 -4.33 10.17
C PHE A 92 -2.38 -4.97 11.25
N GLN A 93 -2.27 -6.31 11.25
CA GLN A 93 -1.38 -7.03 12.17
C GLN A 93 0.09 -6.65 11.98
N GLY A 94 0.53 -6.49 10.72
CA GLY A 94 1.87 -6.00 10.41
C GLY A 94 2.11 -4.61 11.01
N ALA A 95 1.10 -3.74 10.97
CA ALA A 95 1.19 -2.41 11.57
C ALA A 95 1.30 -2.44 13.10
N GLN A 96 0.62 -3.38 13.75
CA GLN A 96 0.70 -3.57 15.20
C GLN A 96 2.04 -4.16 15.66
N ASN A 97 2.62 -5.05 14.86
CA ASN A 97 3.80 -5.83 15.24
C ASN A 97 5.12 -5.24 14.70
N MET A 98 5.09 -4.10 14.02
CA MET A 98 6.31 -3.51 13.47
C MET A 98 7.22 -2.97 14.58
N ALA A 99 8.54 -3.07 14.36
CA ALA A 99 9.53 -2.48 15.26
C ALA A 99 9.68 -0.96 15.07
N TYR A 100 9.18 -0.41 13.96
CA TYR A 100 9.27 1.01 13.67
C TYR A 100 8.34 1.81 14.58
N VAL A 101 8.91 2.80 15.27
CA VAL A 101 8.17 3.76 16.09
C VAL A 101 8.37 5.14 15.45
N PRO A 102 7.30 5.80 14.97
CA PRO A 102 7.40 7.14 14.45
C PRO A 102 7.94 8.14 15.48
N PRO A 103 8.64 9.20 15.04
CA PRO A 103 8.92 10.34 15.89
C PRO A 103 7.61 10.91 16.48
N PRO A 104 7.63 11.43 17.72
CA PRO A 104 6.46 12.05 18.35
C PRO A 104 5.89 13.19 17.50
N ALA A 105 4.61 13.48 17.72
CA ALA A 105 3.92 14.63 17.16
C ALA A 105 4.52 15.95 17.65
N SER A 106 4.17 17.06 16.98
CA SER A 106 4.65 18.41 17.34
C SER A 106 4.36 18.81 18.80
N ASN A 107 3.30 18.27 19.40
CA ASN A 107 2.92 18.46 20.79
C ASN A 107 3.51 17.42 21.76
N GLY A 108 4.43 16.57 21.29
CA GLY A 108 5.06 15.50 22.09
C GLY A 108 4.23 14.22 22.24
N ALA A 109 3.00 14.17 21.71
CA ALA A 109 2.17 12.98 21.77
C ALA A 109 2.72 11.86 20.88
N ALA A 110 2.41 10.60 21.22
CA ALA A 110 2.73 9.47 20.35
C ALA A 110 1.97 9.60 19.02
N ARG A 111 2.67 9.34 17.91
CA ARG A 111 2.09 9.33 16.56
C ARG A 111 1.82 7.88 16.16
N PRO A 112 0.56 7.40 16.15
CA PRO A 112 0.27 6.04 15.79
C PRO A 112 0.55 5.79 14.30
N VAL A 113 0.98 4.57 13.99
CA VAL A 113 1.02 4.08 12.61
C VAL A 113 -0.36 3.55 12.25
N VAL A 114 -0.90 4.01 11.13
CA VAL A 114 -2.17 3.60 10.59
C VAL A 114 -1.90 2.91 9.25
N PRO A 115 -2.33 1.64 9.08
CA PRO A 115 -2.06 0.92 7.85
C PRO A 115 -2.81 1.57 6.68
N CYS A 116 -2.16 1.63 5.53
CA CYS A 116 -2.79 2.10 4.30
C CYS A 116 -2.39 1.23 3.10
N VAL A 117 -3.09 1.44 1.99
CA VAL A 117 -2.83 0.78 0.73
C VAL A 117 -3.01 1.78 -0.42
N ARG A 118 -2.07 1.75 -1.37
CA ARG A 118 -2.27 2.37 -2.68
C ARG A 118 -2.95 1.35 -3.58
N LEU A 119 -4.27 1.47 -3.72
CA LEU A 119 -5.12 0.55 -4.47
C LEU A 119 -5.17 0.99 -5.92
N GLY A 120 -4.61 0.16 -6.80
CA GLY A 120 -4.67 0.38 -8.25
C GLY A 120 -6.09 0.17 -8.77
N ALA A 121 -6.57 1.16 -9.52
CA ALA A 121 -7.77 1.13 -10.34
C ALA A 121 -7.37 1.40 -11.79
N MET A 122 -7.83 0.57 -12.72
CA MET A 122 -7.50 0.72 -14.14
C MET A 122 -8.61 1.45 -14.87
N MET A 123 -8.27 2.43 -15.71
CA MET A 123 -9.26 3.09 -16.57
C MET A 123 -9.88 2.09 -17.56
N GLU A 124 -9.12 1.09 -18.01
CA GLU A 124 -9.61 -0.02 -18.83
C GLU A 124 -10.68 -0.86 -18.13
N ALA A 125 -10.62 -0.98 -16.80
CA ALA A 125 -11.67 -1.64 -16.03
C ALA A 125 -12.92 -0.77 -15.92
N ALA A 126 -12.73 0.54 -15.75
CA ALA A 126 -13.80 1.51 -15.59
C ALA A 126 -14.54 1.81 -16.89
N LEU A 127 -13.83 1.89 -18.03
CA LEU A 127 -14.37 2.30 -19.34
C LEU A 127 -14.16 1.19 -20.38
N LYS A 128 -14.95 0.10 -20.27
CA LYS A 128 -14.86 -1.05 -21.19
C LYS A 128 -15.08 -0.67 -22.65
N GLU A 129 -16.00 0.26 -22.90
CA GLU A 129 -16.34 0.75 -24.23
C GLU A 129 -16.00 2.23 -24.37
N LYS A 130 -15.83 2.69 -25.62
CA LYS A 130 -15.54 4.08 -25.92
C LYS A 130 -16.67 5.00 -25.44
N GLY A 131 -16.32 5.97 -24.58
CA GLY A 131 -17.27 6.94 -24.04
C GLY A 131 -16.90 7.38 -22.63
N THR A 132 -17.89 7.89 -21.90
CA THR A 132 -17.75 8.38 -20.52
C THR A 132 -18.52 7.55 -19.49
N THR A 133 -19.27 6.54 -19.94
CA THR A 133 -20.04 5.66 -19.06
C THR A 133 -19.10 4.71 -18.32
N VAL A 134 -19.07 4.84 -16.99
CA VAL A 134 -18.33 3.92 -16.13
C VAL A 134 -19.11 2.62 -15.95
N ASP A 135 -18.43 1.50 -16.14
CA ASP A 135 -18.99 0.16 -15.97
C ASP A 135 -19.45 -0.10 -14.52
N GLU A 136 -20.71 -0.53 -14.36
CA GLU A 136 -21.32 -0.74 -13.04
C GLU A 136 -20.67 -1.90 -12.26
N SER A 137 -20.19 -2.94 -12.96
CA SER A 137 -19.51 -4.06 -12.31
C SER A 137 -18.16 -3.62 -11.72
N PHE A 138 -17.46 -2.71 -12.39
CA PHE A 138 -16.26 -2.07 -11.86
C PHE A 138 -16.58 -1.25 -10.60
N LYS A 139 -17.61 -0.40 -10.63
CA LYS A 139 -18.01 0.39 -9.45
C LYS A 139 -18.32 -0.49 -8.25
N THR A 140 -19.19 -1.48 -8.44
CA THR A 140 -19.61 -2.41 -7.37
C THR A 140 -18.42 -3.17 -6.79
N THR A 141 -17.51 -3.64 -7.66
CA THR A 141 -16.32 -4.37 -7.21
C THR A 141 -15.36 -3.46 -6.45
N LEU A 142 -15.06 -2.26 -6.99
CA LEU A 142 -14.17 -1.30 -6.34
C LEU A 142 -14.72 -0.87 -4.98
N GLU A 143 -16.01 -0.56 -4.89
CA GLU A 143 -16.68 -0.23 -3.62
C GLU A 143 -16.56 -1.38 -2.60
N GLY A 144 -16.79 -2.62 -3.04
CA GLY A 144 -16.62 -3.81 -2.19
C GLY A 144 -15.19 -3.96 -1.66
N VAL A 145 -14.18 -3.75 -2.51
CA VAL A 145 -12.76 -3.80 -2.14
C VAL A 145 -12.41 -2.69 -1.15
N VAL A 146 -12.79 -1.44 -1.44
CA VAL A 146 -12.55 -0.28 -0.57
C VAL A 146 -13.21 -0.47 0.79
N LYS A 147 -14.47 -0.92 0.81
CA LYS A 147 -15.21 -1.22 2.05
C LYS A 147 -14.54 -2.34 2.85
N THR A 148 -14.01 -3.37 2.19
CA THR A 148 -13.31 -4.47 2.87
C THR A 148 -12.03 -3.98 3.56
N PHE A 149 -11.25 -3.10 2.93
CA PHE A 149 -10.10 -2.47 3.59
C PHE A 149 -10.53 -1.57 4.76
N GLN A 150 -11.59 -0.77 4.57
CA GLN A 150 -12.15 0.11 5.60
C GLN A 150 -12.60 -0.69 6.83
N GLU A 151 -13.32 -1.81 6.63
CA GLU A 151 -13.79 -2.70 7.70
C GLU A 151 -12.63 -3.19 8.57
N GLU A 152 -11.45 -3.41 8.00
CA GLU A 152 -10.24 -3.84 8.70
C GLU A 152 -9.34 -2.69 9.19
N GLY A 153 -9.78 -1.43 9.05
CA GLY A 153 -9.03 -0.26 9.51
C GLY A 153 -7.82 0.10 8.64
N VAL A 154 -7.81 -0.31 7.37
CA VAL A 154 -6.77 0.01 6.39
C VAL A 154 -7.27 1.13 5.48
N TYR A 155 -6.52 2.24 5.42
CA TYR A 155 -6.86 3.38 4.57
C TYR A 155 -6.52 3.12 3.11
N VAL A 156 -7.39 3.56 2.20
CA VAL A 156 -7.20 3.37 0.76
C VAL A 156 -6.87 4.69 0.08
N PHE A 157 -5.76 4.70 -0.66
CA PHE A 157 -5.46 5.70 -1.68
C PHE A 157 -5.81 5.11 -3.04
N LEU A 158 -6.82 5.67 -3.71
CA LEU A 158 -7.18 5.24 -5.06
C LEU A 158 -6.15 5.77 -6.07
N ASP A 159 -5.58 4.85 -6.82
CA ASP A 159 -4.54 5.10 -7.81
C ASP A 159 -5.07 4.73 -9.19
N MET A 160 -5.34 5.73 -10.03
CA MET A 160 -5.68 5.47 -11.44
C MET A 160 -4.40 5.04 -12.18
N HIS A 161 -4.14 3.73 -12.17
CA HIS A 161 -2.85 3.16 -12.52
C HIS A 161 -2.68 2.97 -14.03
N GLN A 162 -1.46 3.14 -14.52
CA GLN A 162 -1.05 2.75 -15.86
C GLN A 162 0.44 2.45 -15.88
N ASP A 163 0.85 1.52 -16.74
CA ASP A 163 2.23 1.37 -17.20
C ASP A 163 2.24 1.17 -18.71
N ALA A 164 3.16 1.82 -19.40
CA ALA A 164 3.23 1.82 -20.87
C ALA A 164 1.89 2.14 -21.57
N CYS A 165 1.06 2.98 -20.93
CA CYS A 165 -0.24 3.48 -21.37
C CYS A 165 -1.37 2.44 -21.44
N ALA A 166 -1.26 1.41 -22.28
CA ALA A 166 -2.36 0.48 -22.55
C ALA A 166 -1.88 -0.89 -23.06
N THR A 167 -2.79 -1.86 -23.09
CA THR A 167 -2.56 -3.22 -23.61
C THR A 167 -2.14 -3.26 -25.08
N THR A 168 -2.53 -2.26 -25.88
CA THR A 168 -2.09 -2.12 -27.28
C THR A 168 -0.58 -1.89 -27.44
N ASN A 169 0.12 -1.49 -26.36
CA ASN A 169 1.56 -1.26 -26.33
C ASN A 169 2.27 -2.18 -25.33
N GLY A 170 1.65 -3.32 -24.99
CA GLY A 170 2.18 -4.28 -24.01
C GLY A 170 2.14 -3.81 -22.55
N GLY A 171 1.41 -2.73 -22.26
CA GLY A 171 1.20 -2.18 -20.93
C GLY A 171 -0.21 -2.42 -20.38
N GLU A 172 -0.63 -1.56 -19.46
CA GLU A 172 -1.95 -1.57 -18.82
C GLU A 172 -2.37 -0.16 -18.40
N GLY A 173 -3.66 0.02 -18.13
CA GLY A 173 -4.19 1.24 -17.51
C GLY A 173 -5.27 1.88 -18.34
N TYR A 174 -4.94 2.42 -19.51
CA TYR A 174 -5.93 2.97 -20.43
C TYR A 174 -6.64 1.86 -21.22
N PRO A 175 -7.94 2.04 -21.52
CA PRO A 175 -8.66 1.08 -22.36
C PRO A 175 -8.06 0.99 -23.76
N TRP A 176 -8.09 -0.21 -24.35
CA TRP A 176 -7.55 -0.48 -25.68
C TRP A 176 -8.04 0.52 -26.75
N TRP A 177 -9.31 0.93 -26.68
CA TRP A 177 -9.91 1.82 -27.68
C TRP A 177 -9.31 3.24 -27.64
N ALA A 178 -8.75 3.67 -26.52
CA ALA A 178 -8.08 4.98 -26.40
C ALA A 178 -6.74 5.02 -27.13
N THR A 179 -6.20 3.85 -27.46
CA THR A 179 -4.86 3.67 -28.03
C THR A 179 -4.89 2.83 -29.31
N ALA A 180 -6.07 2.60 -29.90
CA ALA A 180 -6.24 1.76 -31.08
C ALA A 180 -5.38 2.21 -32.27
N ASP A 181 -5.15 3.51 -32.40
CA ASP A 181 -4.34 4.09 -33.49
C ASP A 181 -2.82 4.08 -33.22
N PHE A 182 -2.37 3.66 -32.03
CA PHE A 182 -0.93 3.66 -31.69
C PHE A 182 -0.14 2.76 -32.64
N GLN A 183 -0.74 1.63 -33.05
CA GLN A 183 -0.11 0.69 -33.98
C GLN A 183 -0.11 1.18 -35.43
N GLN A 184 -0.94 2.17 -35.79
CA GLN A 184 -0.94 2.73 -37.16
C GLN A 184 0.33 3.54 -37.45
N ARG A 185 0.96 4.11 -36.41
CA ARG A 185 2.20 4.90 -36.55
C ARG A 185 3.45 4.16 -36.06
N ALA A 186 3.30 3.02 -35.39
CA ALA A 186 4.41 2.20 -34.90
C ALA A 186 5.32 1.64 -36.01
N GLY A 187 4.96 1.84 -37.29
CA GLY A 187 5.79 1.52 -38.46
C GLY A 187 6.11 2.70 -39.39
N CYS A 188 5.80 3.96 -39.02
CA CYS A 188 6.12 5.10 -39.89
C CYS A 188 7.58 5.51 -39.74
N LYS A 189 8.33 5.10 -40.78
CA LYS A 189 9.73 5.38 -41.06
C LYS A 189 10.01 6.88 -41.00
N LEU A 190 11.15 7.26 -40.45
CA LEU A 190 11.81 8.55 -40.65
C LEU A 190 11.41 9.17 -42.01
N GLU A 191 10.73 10.33 -42.02
CA GLU A 191 10.62 11.17 -43.22
C GLU A 191 11.98 11.76 -43.63
N GLN A 192 13.04 11.52 -42.85
CA GLN A 192 14.42 11.73 -43.29
C GLN A 192 14.96 10.55 -44.13
N CYS A 193 14.13 9.55 -44.47
CA CYS A 193 14.49 8.40 -45.31
C CYS A 193 13.43 8.03 -46.36
N CYS A 194 12.48 8.91 -46.69
CA CYS A 194 11.54 8.74 -47.81
C CYS A 194 11.82 9.76 -48.92
#